data_AF-A0A653S4L3-F1
#
_entry.id   AF-A0A653S4L3-F1
#
_cell.length_a   1.000
_cell.length_b   1.000
_cell.length_c   1.000
_cell.angle_alpha   90.00
_cell.angle_beta   90.00
_cell.angle_gamma   90.00
#
_symmetry.space_group_name_H-M   'P 1'
#
loop_
_entity.id
_entity.type
_entity.pdbx_description
1 polymer ?
#
loop_
_entity_poly.entity_id
_entity_poly.type
_entity_poly.pdbx_seq_one_letter_code
_entity_poly.pdbx_strand_id
1 'polypeptide(L)'
;MRRLTPLLLAVAILVSGCTSGSDDPKPTATATGDDRSVTLAALRLDWPKAQGKLVVAKPPATPDGFDDATYARMAKVLTTWAKVAAVDDSVWHSNDPLAAITKALPAKAADTFTKQGKGVVSPHLRVANVFGDDVTVVGTPMITTAWKVTVDKDDADRPYVLLELQTRAAYEVRFKNGATRVIGVLRVHGLSAYKDTKDDFGVGGGWQEFGASDCALALDDALVPDSDREEGLADLATFLRVGKGSKLEMPKLSAPERVDDEYLKRCRDGQT
;
A
#
# COMPACT_ATOMS: atom_id res chain seq x y z
N MET A 1 -0.82 -30.84 -74.81
CA MET A 1 0.59 -31.01 -74.42
C MET A 1 0.66 -31.83 -73.14
N ARG A 2 1.49 -32.88 -73.16
CA ARG A 2 1.98 -33.78 -72.08
C ARG A 2 1.02 -34.25 -70.95
N ARG A 3 0.70 -35.55 -71.06
CA ARG A 3 0.18 -36.48 -70.04
C ARG A 3 1.25 -36.78 -68.97
N LEU A 4 0.84 -37.19 -67.76
CA LEU A 4 1.12 -38.52 -67.19
C LEU A 4 0.41 -38.72 -65.83
N THR A 5 -0.14 -39.92 -65.69
CA THR A 5 -1.06 -40.44 -64.67
C THR A 5 -0.28 -41.10 -63.49
N PRO A 6 -0.92 -41.82 -62.54
CA PRO A 6 -0.66 -41.74 -61.09
C PRO A 6 0.28 -42.84 -60.56
N LEU A 7 0.63 -42.80 -59.27
CA LEU A 7 1.08 -43.99 -58.56
C LEU A 7 0.49 -44.04 -57.15
N LEU A 8 -0.40 -45.01 -56.95
CA LEU A 8 -0.75 -45.57 -55.65
C LEU A 8 0.45 -46.37 -55.12
N LEU A 9 0.76 -46.21 -53.82
CA LEU A 9 1.27 -47.33 -53.03
C LEU A 9 0.51 -47.34 -51.69
N ALA A 10 -0.28 -48.38 -51.52
CA ALA A 10 -0.87 -48.80 -50.25
C ALA A 10 0.05 -49.84 -49.58
N VAL A 11 -0.26 -50.17 -48.31
CA VAL A 11 0.19 -51.28 -47.41
C VAL A 11 0.82 -50.70 -46.13
N ALA A 12 0.51 -51.12 -44.90
CA ALA A 12 -0.59 -51.89 -44.27
C ALA A 12 -0.45 -51.65 -42.74
N ILE A 13 -1.52 -51.22 -42.04
CA ILE A 13 -2.26 -51.95 -40.99
C ILE A 13 -1.42 -52.85 -40.06
N LEU A 14 -1.40 -52.54 -38.75
CA LEU A 14 -1.80 -53.45 -37.65
C LEU A 14 -1.89 -52.72 -36.28
N VAL A 15 -3.13 -52.39 -35.91
CA VAL A 15 -3.83 -52.60 -34.62
C VAL A 15 -3.00 -52.79 -33.33
N SER A 16 -3.21 -51.93 -32.32
CA SER A 16 -3.75 -52.32 -30.99
C SER A 16 -3.73 -51.16 -29.97
N GLY A 17 -4.84 -50.99 -29.25
CA GLY A 17 -4.85 -50.38 -27.91
C GLY A 17 -5.57 -49.03 -27.77
N CYS A 18 -6.91 -49.07 -27.64
CA CYS A 18 -7.62 -48.09 -26.82
C CYS A 18 -7.29 -48.34 -25.35
N THR A 19 -6.75 -47.35 -24.64
CA THR A 19 -7.09 -47.15 -23.22
C THR A 19 -7.37 -45.67 -23.00
N SER A 20 -8.62 -45.39 -22.63
CA SER A 20 -9.05 -44.17 -21.97
C SER A 20 -8.04 -43.77 -20.88
N GLY A 21 -7.52 -42.56 -20.96
CA GLY A 21 -6.65 -41.96 -19.96
C GLY A 21 -6.77 -40.46 -20.08
N SER A 22 -7.52 -39.88 -19.15
CA SER A 22 -7.59 -38.43 -18.94
C SER A 22 -6.17 -37.91 -18.73
N ASP A 23 -5.62 -37.17 -19.69
CA ASP A 23 -4.51 -36.25 -19.42
C ASP A 23 -5.12 -34.95 -18.87
N ASP A 24 -5.82 -35.08 -17.74
CA ASP A 24 -5.90 -33.97 -16.79
C ASP A 24 -4.45 -33.55 -16.53
N PRO A 25 -4.11 -32.25 -16.62
CA PRO A 25 -2.79 -31.81 -16.22
C PRO A 25 -2.54 -32.32 -14.81
N LYS A 26 -1.56 -33.22 -14.66
CA LYS A 26 -1.09 -33.72 -13.37
C LYS A 26 -1.05 -32.53 -12.42
N PRO A 27 -1.74 -32.58 -11.26
CA PRO A 27 -1.58 -31.54 -10.27
C PRO A 27 -0.10 -31.45 -9.96
N THR A 28 0.54 -30.37 -10.39
CA THR A 28 1.90 -30.04 -10.00
C THR A 28 1.92 -30.14 -8.49
N ALA A 29 2.75 -31.04 -7.96
CA ALA A 29 2.85 -31.32 -6.54
C ALA A 29 2.75 -30.01 -5.75
N THR A 30 1.66 -29.89 -4.99
CA THR A 30 1.48 -28.83 -4.00
C THR A 30 2.72 -28.85 -3.15
N ALA A 31 3.56 -27.82 -3.26
CA ALA A 31 4.67 -27.65 -2.35
C ALA A 31 4.09 -27.34 -0.97
N THR A 32 3.76 -28.39 -0.24
CA THR A 32 3.63 -28.39 1.21
C THR A 32 5.05 -28.29 1.76
N GLY A 33 5.47 -27.09 2.14
CA GLY A 33 6.76 -26.85 2.76
C GLY A 33 6.98 -25.36 3.02
N ASP A 34 7.27 -25.03 4.29
CA ASP A 34 7.51 -23.72 4.91
C ASP A 34 8.45 -22.73 4.19
N ASP A 35 9.02 -23.07 3.04
CA ASP A 35 10.15 -22.36 2.40
C ASP A 35 9.76 -21.17 1.50
N ARG A 36 8.48 -20.79 1.53
CA ARG A 36 7.90 -19.69 0.73
C ARG A 36 7.33 -18.55 1.56
N SER A 37 7.41 -18.60 2.89
CA SER A 37 6.87 -17.53 3.73
C SER A 37 7.87 -16.37 3.83
N VAL A 38 7.40 -15.13 3.67
CA VAL A 38 8.16 -13.93 4.05
C VAL A 38 7.50 -13.42 5.32
N THR A 39 8.24 -13.42 6.42
CA THR A 39 7.77 -13.03 7.75
C THR A 39 8.56 -11.85 8.29
N LEU A 40 7.99 -11.08 9.21
CA LEU A 40 8.69 -9.98 9.87
C LEU A 40 9.94 -10.49 10.62
N ALA A 41 9.85 -11.71 11.17
CA ALA A 41 10.98 -12.38 11.82
C ALA A 41 12.12 -12.69 10.83
N ALA A 42 11.79 -13.17 9.62
CA ALA A 42 12.78 -13.42 8.58
C ALA A 42 13.46 -12.14 8.09
N LEU A 43 12.72 -11.02 8.05
CA LEU A 43 13.27 -9.69 7.70
C LEU A 43 14.16 -9.08 8.80
N ARG A 44 14.19 -9.69 10.01
CA ARG A 44 15.02 -9.26 11.16
C ARG A 44 14.89 -7.76 11.45
N LEU A 45 13.64 -7.26 11.43
CA LEU A 45 13.36 -5.88 11.76
C LEU A 45 13.58 -5.60 13.24
N ASP A 46 14.24 -4.49 13.53
CA ASP A 46 14.49 -3.97 14.87
C ASP A 46 13.53 -2.82 15.25
N TRP A 47 12.42 -2.71 14.53
CA TRP A 47 11.45 -1.63 14.71
C TRP A 47 10.51 -1.88 15.91
N PRO A 48 9.91 -0.83 16.49
CA PRO A 48 8.89 -0.98 17.51
C PRO A 48 7.67 -1.74 16.99
N LYS A 49 7.16 -2.71 17.78
CA LYS A 49 5.85 -3.33 17.54
C LYS A 49 4.74 -2.40 17.99
N ALA A 50 3.78 -2.11 17.11
CA ALA A 50 2.66 -1.21 17.39
C ALA A 50 1.46 -1.96 18.03
N GLN A 51 1.61 -2.41 19.28
CA GLN A 51 0.62 -3.22 20.03
C GLN A 51 -0.64 -2.41 20.40
N GLY A 52 -1.43 -1.99 19.42
CA GLY A 52 -2.56 -1.05 19.61
C GLY A 52 -2.12 0.39 19.93
N LYS A 53 -0.81 0.65 19.92
CA LYS A 53 -0.20 1.94 20.21
C LYS A 53 0.83 2.28 19.13
N LEU A 54 0.76 3.51 18.62
CA LEU A 54 1.78 4.06 17.74
C LEU A 54 2.80 4.84 18.57
N VAL A 55 4.07 4.47 18.51
CA VAL A 55 5.16 5.23 19.13
C VAL A 55 5.56 6.35 18.16
N VAL A 56 5.21 7.59 18.52
CA VAL A 56 5.52 8.77 17.71
C VAL A 56 6.58 9.59 18.41
N ALA A 57 7.66 9.93 17.69
CA ALA A 57 8.69 10.81 18.21
C ALA A 57 8.11 12.21 18.48
N LYS A 58 8.78 13.00 19.34
CA LYS A 58 8.39 14.41 19.55
C LYS A 58 8.46 15.17 18.21
N PRO A 59 7.44 15.98 17.85
CA PRO A 59 7.52 16.79 16.64
C PRO A 59 8.68 17.81 16.73
N PRO A 60 9.22 18.27 15.58
CA PRO A 60 10.16 19.38 15.55
C PRO A 60 9.61 20.62 16.26
N ALA A 61 10.47 21.52 16.73
CA ALA A 61 10.04 22.77 17.32
C ALA A 61 9.19 23.59 16.33
N THR A 62 8.23 24.35 16.85
CA THR A 62 7.43 25.28 16.05
C THR A 62 8.35 26.27 15.33
N PRO A 63 8.20 26.47 14.02
CA PRO A 63 8.99 27.48 13.31
C PRO A 63 8.68 28.90 13.79
N ASP A 64 9.69 29.78 13.71
CA ASP A 64 9.57 31.16 14.20
C ASP A 64 8.38 31.90 13.60
N GLY A 65 7.62 32.54 14.49
CA GLY A 65 6.47 33.36 14.14
C GLY A 65 5.15 32.60 13.97
N PHE A 66 5.15 31.26 13.97
CA PHE A 66 3.91 30.47 14.02
C PHE A 66 3.43 30.27 15.46
N ASP A 67 2.12 30.11 15.62
CA ASP A 67 1.48 29.90 16.93
C ASP A 67 1.73 28.47 17.46
N ASP A 68 2.36 28.36 18.63
CA ASP A 68 2.71 27.09 19.28
C ASP A 68 1.48 26.21 19.54
N ALA A 69 0.35 26.81 19.94
CA ALA A 69 -0.86 26.05 20.25
C ALA A 69 -1.47 25.43 18.99
N THR A 70 -1.47 26.16 17.88
CA THR A 70 -1.90 25.70 16.56
C THR A 70 -1.00 24.58 16.06
N TYR A 71 0.32 24.75 16.13
CA TYR A 71 1.29 23.74 15.71
C TYR A 71 1.19 22.46 16.57
N ALA A 72 1.04 22.59 17.90
CA ALA A 72 0.82 21.44 18.79
C ALA A 72 -0.50 20.70 18.47
N ARG A 73 -1.56 21.43 18.10
CA ARG A 73 -2.83 20.83 17.66
C ARG A 73 -2.65 20.07 16.34
N MET A 74 -1.94 20.63 15.36
CA MET A 74 -1.62 19.93 14.11
C MET A 74 -0.89 18.62 14.38
N ALA A 75 0.16 18.64 15.21
CA ALA A 75 0.90 17.43 15.59
C ALA A 75 0.00 16.37 16.25
N LYS A 76 -0.93 16.80 17.11
CA LYS A 76 -1.91 15.90 17.75
C LYS A 76 -2.86 15.27 16.73
N VAL A 77 -3.41 16.06 15.81
CA VAL A 77 -4.33 15.57 14.76
C VAL A 77 -3.61 14.57 13.86
N LEU A 78 -2.39 14.89 13.41
CA LEU A 78 -1.56 13.99 12.59
C LEU A 78 -1.23 12.68 13.32
N THR A 79 -0.90 12.75 14.61
CA THR A 79 -0.64 11.55 15.44
C THR A 79 -1.88 10.67 15.55
N THR A 80 -3.06 11.27 15.79
CA THR A 80 -4.33 10.54 15.85
C THR A 80 -4.64 9.88 14.51
N TRP A 81 -4.54 10.63 13.41
CA TRP A 81 -4.79 10.10 12.08
C TRP A 81 -3.84 8.94 11.74
N ALA A 82 -2.54 9.14 11.93
CA ALA A 82 -1.52 8.12 11.71
C ALA A 82 -1.78 6.84 12.52
N LYS A 83 -2.22 6.97 13.78
CA LYS A 83 -2.57 5.82 14.62
C LYS A 83 -3.76 5.07 14.04
N VAL A 84 -4.83 5.77 13.68
CA VAL A 84 -6.05 5.16 13.14
C VAL A 84 -5.76 4.47 11.81
N ALA A 85 -5.05 5.17 10.91
CA ALA A 85 -4.71 4.65 9.58
C ALA A 85 -3.78 3.42 9.61
N ALA A 86 -2.88 3.33 10.59
CA ALA A 86 -1.81 2.32 10.59
C ALA A 86 -1.98 1.19 11.63
N VAL A 87 -2.80 1.37 12.67
CA VAL A 87 -2.86 0.44 13.82
C VAL A 87 -4.28 -0.03 14.14
N ASP A 88 -5.32 0.68 13.69
CA ASP A 88 -6.70 0.34 14.04
C ASP A 88 -7.24 -0.78 13.14
N ASP A 89 -7.39 -1.98 13.72
CA ASP A 89 -7.92 -3.16 13.05
C ASP A 89 -9.35 -2.96 12.53
N SER A 90 -10.15 -2.11 13.20
CA SER A 90 -11.49 -1.78 12.70
C SER A 90 -11.48 -0.97 11.40
N VAL A 91 -10.33 -0.38 11.05
CA VAL A 91 -10.12 0.37 9.80
C VAL A 91 -9.56 -0.53 8.71
N TRP A 92 -8.67 -1.47 9.06
CA TRP A 92 -8.04 -2.41 8.12
C TRP A 92 -9.04 -3.23 7.31
N HIS A 93 -10.17 -3.57 7.92
CA HIS A 93 -11.23 -4.37 7.31
C HIS A 93 -12.56 -3.60 7.23
N SER A 94 -12.49 -2.27 7.20
CA SER A 94 -13.70 -1.43 7.08
C SER A 94 -14.16 -1.35 5.64
N ASN A 95 -15.46 -1.50 5.43
CA ASN A 95 -16.13 -1.16 4.16
C ASN A 95 -16.23 0.36 3.94
N ASP A 96 -15.97 1.17 4.97
CA ASP A 96 -15.92 2.63 4.89
C ASP A 96 -14.78 3.17 5.80
N PRO A 97 -13.52 3.07 5.33
CA PRO A 97 -12.36 3.56 6.09
C PRO A 97 -12.37 5.09 6.21
N LEU A 98 -13.02 5.80 5.29
CA LEU A 98 -13.14 7.25 5.32
C LEU A 98 -13.99 7.71 6.51
N ALA A 99 -15.12 7.05 6.79
CA ALA A 99 -15.92 7.34 7.98
C ALA A 99 -15.14 7.15 9.28
N ALA A 100 -14.33 6.09 9.37
CA ALA A 100 -13.51 5.84 10.56
C ALA A 100 -12.44 6.93 10.77
N ILE A 101 -11.77 7.34 9.69
CA ILE A 101 -10.75 8.40 9.73
C ILE A 101 -11.39 9.75 10.06
N THR A 102 -12.47 10.13 9.38
CA THR A 102 -13.16 11.41 9.60
C THR A 102 -13.71 11.54 11.02
N LYS A 103 -14.19 10.46 11.63
CA LYS A 103 -14.60 10.42 13.05
C LYS A 103 -13.46 10.75 14.02
N ALA A 104 -12.23 10.42 13.65
CA ALA A 104 -11.04 10.67 14.46
C ALA A 104 -10.43 12.06 14.25
N LEU A 105 -10.84 12.77 13.19
CA LEU A 105 -10.34 14.09 12.83
C LEU A 105 -11.27 15.21 13.33
N PRO A 106 -10.73 16.43 13.57
CA PRO A 106 -11.57 17.60 13.75
C PRO A 106 -12.46 17.86 12.52
N ALA A 107 -13.65 18.42 12.72
CA ALA A 107 -14.65 18.60 11.66
C ALA A 107 -14.11 19.30 10.39
N LYS A 108 -13.36 20.41 10.53
CA LYS A 108 -12.76 21.11 9.38
C LYS A 108 -11.75 20.27 8.59
N ALA A 109 -10.93 19.51 9.30
CA ALA A 109 -9.97 18.59 8.68
C ALA A 109 -10.71 17.44 7.97
N ALA A 110 -11.73 16.86 8.62
CA ALA A 110 -12.59 15.83 8.04
C ALA A 110 -13.31 16.31 6.76
N ASP A 111 -13.86 17.53 6.76
CA ASP A 111 -14.53 18.12 5.59
C ASP A 111 -13.56 18.36 4.44
N THR A 112 -12.38 18.92 4.74
CA THR A 112 -11.32 19.17 3.74
C THR A 112 -10.85 17.86 3.13
N PHE A 113 -10.62 16.86 3.97
CA PHE A 113 -10.20 15.54 3.55
C PHE A 113 -11.25 14.85 2.67
N THR A 114 -12.53 14.91 3.06
CA THR A 114 -13.65 14.38 2.27
C THR A 114 -13.74 15.06 0.90
N LYS A 115 -13.54 16.38 0.83
CA LYS A 115 -13.54 17.12 -0.44
C LYS A 115 -12.38 16.72 -1.34
N GLN A 116 -11.18 16.63 -0.79
CA GLN A 116 -9.99 16.28 -1.56
C GLN A 116 -9.97 14.80 -1.99
N GLY A 117 -10.67 13.92 -1.26
CA GLY A 117 -10.80 12.49 -1.59
C GLY A 117 -11.72 12.19 -2.77
N LYS A 118 -12.48 13.18 -3.26
CA LYS A 118 -13.36 13.00 -4.43
C LYS A 118 -12.54 12.82 -5.71
N GLY A 119 -12.78 11.73 -6.45
CA GLY A 119 -12.18 11.49 -7.77
C GLY A 119 -10.76 10.91 -7.74
N VAL A 120 -10.36 10.32 -6.62
CA VAL A 120 -9.07 9.63 -6.49
C VAL A 120 -9.20 8.21 -7.03
N VAL A 121 -8.14 7.70 -7.66
CA VAL A 121 -8.09 6.33 -8.21
C VAL A 121 -8.39 5.29 -7.13
N SER A 122 -7.87 5.49 -5.91
CA SER A 122 -8.07 4.59 -4.76
C SER A 122 -8.47 5.34 -3.49
N PRO A 123 -9.77 5.65 -3.30
CA PRO A 123 -10.24 6.43 -2.16
C PRO A 123 -10.00 5.74 -0.80
N HIS A 124 -10.02 4.41 -0.69
CA HIS A 124 -9.82 3.73 0.59
C HIS A 124 -8.34 3.72 1.01
N LEU A 125 -7.44 3.36 0.10
CA LEU A 125 -5.99 3.38 0.36
C LEU A 125 -5.45 4.80 0.51
N ARG A 126 -6.14 5.82 0.00
CA ARG A 126 -5.79 7.22 0.31
C ARG A 126 -5.88 7.53 1.81
N VAL A 127 -6.82 6.93 2.53
CA VAL A 127 -7.17 7.37 3.89
C VAL A 127 -6.56 6.53 5.00
N ALA A 128 -6.39 5.24 4.74
CA ALA A 128 -5.89 4.27 5.69
C ALA A 128 -5.25 3.08 4.98
N ASN A 129 -4.60 2.20 5.74
CA ASN A 129 -4.17 0.90 5.25
C ASN A 129 -5.38 -0.03 5.33
N VAL A 130 -5.82 -0.58 4.21
CA VAL A 130 -7.00 -1.46 4.10
C VAL A 130 -6.56 -2.75 3.44
N PHE A 131 -6.98 -3.91 3.93
CA PHE A 131 -6.56 -5.22 3.44
C PHE A 131 -7.73 -5.97 2.81
N GLY A 132 -7.43 -6.79 1.80
CA GLY A 132 -8.45 -7.57 1.10
C GLY A 132 -9.13 -8.57 2.03
N ASP A 133 -10.37 -8.95 1.71
CA ASP A 133 -11.18 -9.88 2.52
C ASP A 133 -10.52 -11.26 2.73
N ASP A 134 -9.63 -11.66 1.82
CA ASP A 134 -8.88 -12.91 1.88
C ASP A 134 -7.50 -12.79 2.57
N VAL A 135 -7.18 -11.60 3.07
CA VAL A 135 -5.93 -11.26 3.75
C VAL A 135 -6.20 -10.98 5.22
N THR A 136 -5.51 -11.70 6.10
CA THR A 136 -5.55 -11.46 7.56
C THR A 136 -4.22 -10.88 8.02
N VAL A 137 -4.23 -9.74 8.72
CA VAL A 137 -3.04 -9.22 9.38
C VAL A 137 -2.66 -10.13 10.56
N VAL A 138 -1.42 -10.60 10.56
CA VAL A 138 -0.90 -11.53 11.58
C VAL A 138 -0.12 -10.76 12.65
N GLY A 139 -0.54 -10.94 13.89
CA GLY A 139 0.18 -10.42 15.04
C GLY A 139 0.12 -8.90 15.12
N THR A 140 1.27 -8.26 15.34
CA THR A 140 1.36 -6.82 15.54
C THR A 140 2.29 -6.21 14.50
N PRO A 141 1.85 -5.18 13.76
CA PRO A 141 2.72 -4.54 12.78
C PRO A 141 3.92 -3.87 13.44
N MET A 142 5.01 -3.79 12.70
CA MET A 142 6.22 -3.08 13.13
C MET A 142 6.24 -1.72 12.46
N ILE A 143 6.27 -0.64 13.24
CA ILE A 143 6.02 0.71 12.73
C ILE A 143 7.08 1.68 13.25
N THR A 144 7.67 2.46 12.34
CA THR A 144 8.46 3.64 12.67
C THR A 144 7.76 4.91 12.18
N THR A 145 8.18 6.06 12.71
CA THR A 145 7.63 7.37 12.33
C THR A 145 8.73 8.38 12.04
N ALA A 146 8.46 9.32 11.14
CA ALA A 146 9.35 10.44 10.85
C ALA A 146 8.55 11.73 10.62
N TRP A 147 9.03 12.82 11.22
CA TRP A 147 8.46 14.15 11.03
C TRP A 147 9.20 14.91 9.93
N LYS A 148 8.48 15.78 9.25
CA LYS A 148 9.05 16.85 8.41
C LYS A 148 8.27 18.13 8.65
N VAL A 149 8.99 19.23 8.80
CA VAL A 149 8.42 20.58 8.88
C VAL A 149 9.01 21.39 7.75
N THR A 150 8.14 22.08 7.02
CA THR A 150 8.54 22.99 5.94
C THR A 150 7.83 24.32 6.18
N VAL A 151 8.54 25.43 5.98
CA VAL A 151 7.94 26.76 5.87
C VAL A 151 8.06 27.16 4.41
N ASP A 152 6.93 27.43 3.78
CA ASP A 152 6.86 27.79 2.37
C ASP A 152 5.88 28.94 2.17
N LYS A 153 5.71 29.40 0.93
CA LYS A 153 4.80 30.48 0.57
C LYS A 153 3.73 30.00 -0.40
N ASP A 154 2.51 30.51 -0.24
CA ASP A 154 1.44 30.31 -1.22
C ASP A 154 1.65 31.20 -2.47
N ASP A 155 0.77 31.08 -3.46
CA ASP A 155 0.81 31.88 -4.70
C ASP A 155 0.67 33.40 -4.45
N ALA A 156 0.22 33.79 -3.25
CA ALA A 156 0.09 35.17 -2.82
C ALA A 156 1.26 35.61 -1.91
N ASP A 157 2.38 34.88 -1.93
CA ASP A 157 3.59 35.14 -1.14
C ASP A 157 3.39 35.04 0.39
N ARG A 158 2.27 34.46 0.86
CA ARG A 158 1.97 34.35 2.30
C ARG A 158 2.63 33.11 2.89
N PRO A 159 3.40 33.25 3.99
CA PRO A 159 4.10 32.13 4.59
C PRO A 159 3.12 31.19 5.31
N TYR A 160 3.26 29.90 5.06
CA TYR A 160 2.57 28.83 5.78
C TYR A 160 3.56 27.77 6.27
N VAL A 161 3.21 27.12 7.38
CA VAL A 161 3.92 25.94 7.88
C VAL A 161 3.19 24.70 7.38
N LEU A 162 3.93 23.74 6.84
CA LEU A 162 3.49 22.40 6.52
C LEU A 162 4.16 21.42 7.49
N LEU A 163 3.37 20.77 8.33
CA LEU A 163 3.80 19.72 9.22
C LEU A 163 3.36 18.37 8.65
N GLU A 164 4.31 17.45 8.48
CA GLU A 164 4.08 16.12 7.92
C GLU A 164 4.54 15.04 8.90
N LEU A 165 3.72 14.01 9.08
CA LEU A 165 4.05 12.78 9.80
C LEU A 165 4.02 11.61 8.82
N GLN A 166 5.16 10.95 8.66
CA GLN A 166 5.26 9.69 7.93
C GLN A 166 5.15 8.52 8.91
N THR A 167 4.28 7.56 8.63
CA THR A 167 4.32 6.20 9.19
C THR A 167 4.97 5.26 8.19
N ARG A 168 5.76 4.32 8.70
CA ARG A 168 6.40 3.26 7.91
C ARG A 168 6.07 1.95 8.57
N ALA A 169 5.08 1.26 8.02
CA ALA A 169 4.45 0.13 8.66
C ALA A 169 4.73 -1.15 7.88
N ALA A 170 5.25 -2.16 8.57
CA ALA A 170 5.45 -3.50 8.05
C ALA A 170 4.38 -4.42 8.66
N TYR A 171 3.53 -4.98 7.80
CA TYR A 171 2.45 -5.89 8.17
C TYR A 171 2.83 -7.30 7.75
N GLU A 172 2.87 -8.24 8.69
CA GLU A 172 2.80 -9.65 8.31
C GLU A 172 1.35 -9.98 8.00
N VAL A 173 1.09 -10.63 6.88
CA VAL A 173 -0.26 -11.01 6.47
C VAL A 173 -0.32 -12.48 6.08
N ARG A 174 -1.48 -13.09 6.27
CA ARG A 174 -1.77 -14.48 5.89
C ARG A 174 -2.96 -14.53 4.96
N PHE A 175 -2.79 -15.26 3.86
CA PHE A 175 -3.85 -15.57 2.91
C PHE A 175 -4.72 -16.74 3.38
N LYS A 176 -5.93 -16.83 2.82
CA LYS A 176 -6.83 -17.98 3.00
C LYS A 176 -6.19 -19.35 2.67
N ASN A 177 -5.23 -19.39 1.74
CA ASN A 177 -4.49 -20.61 1.39
C ASN A 177 -3.35 -20.97 2.38
N GLY A 178 -3.14 -20.17 3.42
CA GLY A 178 -2.14 -20.38 4.46
C GLY A 178 -0.79 -19.71 4.20
N ALA A 179 -0.55 -19.11 3.03
CA ALA A 179 0.70 -18.42 2.74
C ALA A 179 0.84 -17.14 3.59
N THR A 180 2.05 -16.91 4.12
CA THR A 180 2.40 -15.68 4.87
C THR A 180 3.34 -14.79 4.05
N ARG A 181 3.08 -13.49 4.05
CA ARG A 181 3.85 -12.44 3.36
C ARG A 181 4.00 -11.20 4.25
N VAL A 182 4.82 -10.26 3.79
CA VAL A 182 4.93 -8.93 4.40
C VAL A 182 4.52 -7.87 3.39
N ILE A 183 3.67 -6.92 3.81
CA ILE A 183 3.36 -5.69 3.09
C ILE A 183 4.01 -4.52 3.82
N GLY A 184 4.81 -3.73 3.11
CA GLY A 184 5.34 -2.47 3.59
C GLY A 184 4.47 -1.30 3.13
N VAL A 185 4.18 -0.34 4.01
CA VAL A 185 3.47 0.89 3.66
C VAL A 185 4.20 2.10 4.21
N LEU A 186 4.54 3.04 3.32
CA LEU A 186 4.93 4.40 3.65
C LEU A 186 3.70 5.29 3.50
N ARG A 187 3.28 5.98 4.55
CA ARG A 187 2.14 6.89 4.51
C ARG A 187 2.50 8.22 5.15
N VAL A 188 2.23 9.30 4.45
CA VAL A 188 2.45 10.68 4.89
C VAL A 188 1.10 11.34 5.11
N HIS A 189 0.95 11.92 6.29
CA HIS A 189 -0.16 12.80 6.64
C HIS A 189 0.37 14.21 6.85
N GLY A 190 -0.24 15.20 6.20
CA GLY A 190 0.19 16.59 6.24
C GLY A 190 -0.93 17.52 6.69
N LEU A 191 -0.59 18.52 7.51
CA LEU A 191 -1.45 19.66 7.80
C LEU A 191 -0.68 20.96 7.56
N SER A 192 -1.37 21.99 7.09
CA SER A 192 -0.81 23.33 6.96
C SER A 192 -1.57 24.41 7.73
N ALA A 193 -0.84 25.41 8.22
CA ALA A 193 -1.38 26.58 8.92
C ALA A 193 -0.65 27.86 8.51
N TYR A 194 -1.35 29.00 8.42
CA TYR A 194 -0.73 30.29 8.17
C TYR A 194 -0.27 30.88 9.51
N LYS A 195 0.66 31.83 9.43
CA LYS A 195 1.26 32.48 10.59
C LYS A 195 0.24 33.11 11.56
N ASP A 196 -0.81 33.71 10.99
CA ASP A 196 -1.83 34.51 11.68
C ASP A 196 -3.15 33.74 11.91
N THR A 197 -3.19 32.46 11.56
CA THR A 197 -4.37 31.62 11.76
C THR A 197 -4.28 30.83 13.05
N LYS A 198 -5.42 30.72 13.74
CA LYS A 198 -5.58 29.81 14.88
C LYS A 198 -6.07 28.42 14.49
N ASP A 199 -6.37 28.23 13.20
CA ASP A 199 -6.93 27.02 12.60
C ASP A 199 -5.96 26.45 11.54
N ASP A 200 -5.96 25.14 11.36
CA ASP A 200 -5.36 24.49 10.19
C ASP A 200 -6.23 24.74 8.94
N PHE A 201 -5.60 24.88 7.77
CA PHE A 201 -6.31 25.22 6.53
C PHE A 201 -6.09 24.24 5.37
N GLY A 202 -5.05 23.41 5.43
CA GLY A 202 -4.74 22.45 4.37
C GLY A 202 -4.55 21.05 4.93
N VAL A 203 -5.10 20.06 4.22
CA VAL A 203 -4.80 18.65 4.42
C VAL A 203 -3.94 18.20 3.24
N GLY A 204 -2.81 17.58 3.54
CA GLY A 204 -1.92 16.96 2.57
C GLY A 204 -1.75 15.48 2.90
N GLY A 205 -1.34 14.69 1.92
CA GLY A 205 -0.98 13.31 2.17
C GLY A 205 -0.40 12.64 0.95
N GLY A 206 0.23 11.50 1.18
CA GLY A 206 0.78 10.64 0.15
C GLY A 206 0.97 9.25 0.72
N TRP A 207 0.96 8.23 -0.12
CA TRP A 207 1.25 6.88 0.31
C TRP A 207 2.01 6.14 -0.79
N GLN A 208 2.73 5.10 -0.38
CA GLN A 208 3.44 4.17 -1.23
C GLN A 208 3.49 2.81 -0.54
N GLU A 209 3.31 1.76 -1.31
CA GLU A 209 3.18 0.39 -0.82
C GLU A 209 4.28 -0.48 -1.44
N PHE A 210 4.62 -1.57 -0.76
CA PHE A 210 5.72 -2.46 -1.13
C PHE A 210 5.34 -3.89 -0.85
N GLY A 211 5.62 -4.77 -1.82
CA GLY A 211 5.24 -6.18 -1.75
C GLY A 211 3.73 -6.39 -1.82
N ALA A 212 3.00 -5.52 -2.52
CA ALA A 212 1.56 -5.58 -2.74
C ALA A 212 1.23 -5.65 -4.25
N SER A 213 0.07 -6.21 -4.61
CA SER A 213 -0.36 -6.54 -5.96
C SER A 213 -0.93 -5.32 -6.67
N ASP A 214 -0.17 -4.76 -7.59
CA ASP A 214 -0.48 -3.51 -8.27
C ASP A 214 -1.88 -3.45 -8.91
N CYS A 215 -2.39 -4.55 -9.51
CA CYS A 215 -3.75 -4.56 -10.07
C CYS A 215 -4.87 -4.71 -9.02
N ALA A 216 -4.62 -5.40 -7.89
CA ALA A 216 -5.59 -5.42 -6.79
C ALA A 216 -5.69 -4.04 -6.13
N LEU A 217 -4.53 -3.40 -5.94
CA LEU A 217 -4.41 -2.03 -5.43
C LEU A 217 -5.10 -1.01 -6.36
N ALA A 218 -4.91 -1.14 -7.68
CA ALA A 218 -5.46 -0.20 -8.64
C ALA A 218 -6.97 -0.34 -8.87
N LEU A 219 -7.56 -1.53 -8.63
CA LEU A 219 -8.95 -1.83 -9.02
C LEU A 219 -9.94 -2.04 -7.88
N ASP A 220 -9.48 -2.52 -6.73
CA ASP A 220 -10.37 -2.97 -5.64
C ASP A 220 -9.85 -2.58 -4.24
N ASP A 221 -8.93 -1.60 -4.19
CA ASP A 221 -8.64 -0.74 -3.03
C ASP A 221 -8.19 -1.44 -1.74
N ALA A 222 -7.62 -2.62 -1.85
CA ALA A 222 -7.18 -3.39 -0.70
C ALA A 222 -5.77 -3.96 -0.91
N LEU A 223 -4.93 -3.83 0.12
CA LEU A 223 -3.58 -4.34 0.15
C LEU A 223 -3.61 -5.86 0.11
N VAL A 224 -3.13 -6.41 -1.00
CA VAL A 224 -2.91 -7.85 -1.20
C VAL A 224 -1.44 -8.04 -1.56
N PRO A 225 -0.69 -8.98 -0.97
CA PRO A 225 0.70 -9.17 -1.34
C PRO A 225 0.93 -9.47 -2.82
N ASP A 226 2.07 -9.04 -3.35
CA ASP A 226 2.46 -9.31 -4.73
C ASP A 226 2.54 -10.83 -5.01
N SER A 227 2.11 -11.21 -6.21
CA SER A 227 2.20 -12.55 -6.75
C SER A 227 3.62 -12.91 -7.21
N ASP A 228 4.43 -11.91 -7.64
CA ASP A 228 5.85 -12.11 -7.94
C ASP A 228 6.71 -11.94 -6.67
N ARG A 229 7.41 -13.01 -6.31
CA ARG A 229 8.23 -13.05 -5.10
C ARG A 229 9.52 -12.24 -5.25
N GLU A 230 10.15 -12.27 -6.41
CA GLU A 230 11.46 -11.63 -6.59
C GLU A 230 11.30 -10.11 -6.63
N GLU A 231 10.30 -9.63 -7.36
CA GLU A 231 9.91 -8.21 -7.40
C GLU A 231 9.47 -7.73 -6.01
N GLY A 232 8.56 -8.48 -5.34
CA GLY A 232 8.13 -8.15 -3.99
C GLY A 232 9.26 -8.11 -2.94
N LEU A 233 10.32 -8.92 -3.09
CA LEU A 233 11.48 -8.87 -2.21
C LEU A 233 12.38 -7.66 -2.48
N ALA A 234 12.55 -7.26 -3.74
CA ALA A 234 13.31 -6.07 -4.12
C ALA A 234 12.64 -4.79 -3.59
N ASP A 235 11.31 -4.71 -3.69
CA ASP A 235 10.50 -3.63 -3.16
C ASP A 235 10.57 -3.56 -1.64
N LEU A 236 10.43 -4.71 -0.98
CA LEU A 236 10.59 -4.78 0.47
C LEU A 236 11.99 -4.32 0.90
N ALA A 237 13.06 -4.66 0.16
CA ALA A 237 14.40 -4.17 0.49
C ALA A 237 14.50 -2.64 0.43
N THR A 238 13.86 -2.00 -0.56
CA THR A 238 13.76 -0.54 -0.64
C THR A 238 13.00 0.04 0.54
N PHE A 239 11.86 -0.55 0.90
CA PHE A 239 11.08 -0.16 2.07
C PHE A 239 11.88 -0.29 3.37
N LEU A 240 12.60 -1.40 3.56
CA LEU A 240 13.41 -1.63 4.75
C LEU A 240 14.52 -0.58 4.92
N ARG A 241 15.13 -0.14 3.81
CA ARG A 241 16.11 0.95 3.81
C ARG A 241 15.49 2.26 4.27
N VAL A 242 14.35 2.65 3.69
CA VAL A 242 13.63 3.88 4.06
C VAL A 242 13.19 3.84 5.52
N GLY A 243 12.68 2.69 5.94
CA GLY A 243 12.18 2.43 7.27
C GLY A 243 13.19 2.64 8.40
N LYS A 244 14.47 2.43 8.13
CA LYS A 244 15.58 2.69 9.07
C LYS A 244 16.04 4.15 9.09
N GLY A 245 15.61 4.98 8.15
CA GLY A 245 16.00 6.38 8.06
C GLY A 245 15.34 7.25 9.15
N SER A 246 15.94 8.38 9.49
CA SER A 246 15.33 9.35 10.45
C SER A 246 14.49 10.43 9.78
N LYS A 247 14.53 10.52 8.43
CA LYS A 247 13.89 11.58 7.65
C LYS A 247 12.71 11.04 6.87
N LEU A 248 11.68 11.88 6.67
CA LEU A 248 10.62 11.58 5.73
C LEU A 248 11.21 11.38 4.32
N GLU A 249 10.92 10.23 3.73
CA GLU A 249 11.38 9.86 2.39
C GLU A 249 10.28 9.09 1.67
N MET A 250 9.91 9.55 0.48
CA MET A 250 9.06 8.82 -0.46
C MET A 250 9.93 8.51 -1.68
N PRO A 251 10.45 7.28 -1.81
CA PRO A 251 11.22 6.88 -2.98
C PRO A 251 10.45 7.16 -4.26
N LYS A 252 11.18 7.57 -5.31
CA LYS A 252 10.55 7.71 -6.63
C LYS A 252 10.14 6.32 -7.11
N LEU A 253 8.86 6.16 -7.41
CA LEU A 253 8.37 5.02 -8.17
C LEU A 253 8.97 5.02 -9.57
N SER A 254 9.35 3.84 -10.05
CA SER A 254 9.71 3.64 -11.44
C SER A 254 8.49 3.93 -12.34
N ALA A 255 8.71 4.17 -13.64
CA ALA A 255 7.60 4.45 -14.55
C ALA A 255 6.50 3.35 -14.58
N PRO A 256 6.81 2.04 -14.58
CA PRO A 256 5.78 1.00 -14.57
C PRO A 256 5.00 0.86 -13.26
N GLU A 257 5.55 1.32 -12.13
CA GLU A 257 4.92 1.25 -10.79
C GLU A 257 3.97 2.43 -10.52
N ARG A 258 3.85 3.37 -11.45
CA ARG A 258 2.89 4.48 -11.30
C ARG A 258 1.53 4.02 -11.76
N VAL A 259 0.55 4.17 -10.87
CA VAL A 259 -0.85 4.02 -11.24
C VAL A 259 -1.23 5.21 -12.15
N ASP A 260 -1.18 4.99 -13.45
CA ASP A 260 -1.69 5.89 -14.47
C ASP A 260 -2.97 5.32 -15.10
N ASP A 261 -3.68 6.15 -15.88
CA ASP A 261 -4.95 5.76 -16.50
C ASP A 261 -4.78 4.57 -17.46
N GLU A 262 -3.59 4.41 -18.05
CA GLU A 262 -3.27 3.29 -18.94
C GLU A 262 -3.10 1.99 -18.14
N TYR A 263 -2.36 2.04 -17.04
CA TYR A 263 -2.18 0.95 -16.08
C TYR A 263 -3.53 0.50 -15.52
N LEU A 264 -4.34 1.46 -15.06
CA LEU A 264 -5.69 1.21 -14.55
C LEU A 264 -6.57 0.54 -15.61
N LYS A 265 -6.49 1.01 -16.86
CA LYS A 265 -7.20 0.41 -17.98
C LYS A 265 -6.73 -1.03 -18.25
N ARG A 266 -5.42 -1.29 -18.27
CA ARG A 266 -4.87 -2.64 -18.46
C ARG A 266 -5.33 -3.61 -17.38
N CYS A 267 -5.35 -3.18 -16.11
CA CYS A 267 -5.87 -4.01 -15.04
C CYS A 267 -7.37 -4.30 -15.27
N ARG A 268 -8.19 -3.30 -15.62
CA ARG A 268 -9.63 -3.51 -15.90
C ARG A 268 -9.87 -4.45 -17.08
N ASP A 269 -9.14 -4.24 -18.17
CA ASP A 269 -9.26 -5.03 -19.40
C ASP A 269 -8.76 -6.48 -19.18
N GLY A 270 -7.85 -6.72 -18.24
CA GLY A 270 -7.37 -8.06 -17.84
C GLY A 270 -8.32 -8.83 -16.91
N GLN A 271 -9.37 -8.19 -16.39
CA GLN A 271 -10.42 -8.85 -15.59
C GLN A 271 -11.57 -9.42 -16.46
N THR A 272 -11.58 -9.16 -17.77
CA THR A 272 -12.59 -9.64 -18.74
C THR A 272 -12.04 -10.68 -19.70
#